data_AF-A0A9D4M9C9-F1
#
_entry.id   AF-A0A9D4M9C9-F1
#
_cell.length_a   1.000
_cell.length_b   1.000
_cell.length_c   1.000
_cell.angle_alpha   90.00
_cell.angle_beta   90.00
_cell.angle_gamma   90.00
#
_symmetry.space_group_name_H-M   'P 1'
#
loop_
_entity.id
_entity.type
_entity.pdbx_description
1 polymer ?
#
loop_
_entity_poly.entity_id
_entity_poly.type
_entity_poly.pdbx_seq_one_letter_code
_entity_poly.pdbx_strand_id
1 'polypeptide(L)'
;MFVWHFILALLSIQVGLENAGIITLTSEEFGHTNDDGPKPCNSVNDCKLDECCISNDRPIGKRLSDSVDAHGTCGPMGVMNATCYVRYPSGRPTQIVYVACPCEKDLVCHGIGVIDVPLGEVGQCELK
;
A
#
# COMPACT_ATOMS: atom_id res chain seq x y z
N MET A 1 16.62 14.88 47.46
CA MET A 1 15.34 15.28 48.08
C MET A 1 14.26 14.84 47.12
N PHE A 2 13.75 13.61 47.27
CA PHE A 2 12.46 13.28 47.94
C PHE A 2 11.30 13.95 47.19
N VAL A 3 10.66 13.30 46.21
CA VAL A 3 9.73 12.16 46.32
C VAL A 3 8.47 12.53 47.12
N TRP A 4 7.33 12.68 46.42
CA TRP A 4 5.97 12.27 46.83
C TRP A 4 4.92 12.85 45.87
N HIS A 5 4.24 12.01 45.08
CA HIS A 5 3.03 11.23 45.42
C HIS A 5 1.73 11.96 45.08
N PHE A 6 1.11 11.54 43.98
CA PHE A 6 -0.33 11.31 43.92
C PHE A 6 -0.51 9.93 43.27
N ILE A 7 -0.57 8.88 44.10
CA ILE A 7 -1.80 8.17 44.57
C ILE A 7 -2.36 7.29 43.43
N LEU A 8 -2.05 5.99 43.38
CA LEU A 8 -2.64 4.86 44.14
C LEU A 8 -4.16 4.71 43.99
N ALA A 9 -4.57 3.71 43.21
CA ALA A 9 -5.69 2.80 43.47
C ALA A 9 -5.55 1.60 42.50
N LEU A 10 -4.76 0.58 42.84
CA LEU A 10 -5.10 -0.59 43.68
C LEU A 10 -5.90 -1.68 42.92
N LEU A 11 -5.22 -2.83 42.77
CA LEU A 11 -5.67 -4.22 42.97
C LEU A 11 -6.91 -4.74 42.21
N SER A 12 -6.85 -5.89 41.54
CA SER A 12 -6.68 -7.18 42.22
C SER A 12 -6.32 -8.34 41.25
N ILE A 13 -5.25 -9.10 41.53
CA ILE A 13 -5.22 -10.50 42.03
C ILE A 13 -5.52 -11.57 40.94
N GLN A 14 -4.53 -12.42 40.60
CA GLN A 14 -4.52 -13.85 40.94
C GLN A 14 -3.19 -14.53 40.53
N VAL A 15 -2.50 -15.06 41.54
CA VAL A 15 -1.42 -16.04 41.44
C VAL A 15 -2.00 -17.36 40.92
N GLY A 16 -1.28 -18.04 40.03
CA GLY A 16 -1.62 -19.37 39.54
C GLY A 16 -0.44 -20.03 38.83
N LEU A 17 0.53 -20.47 39.63
CA LEU A 17 1.51 -21.47 39.23
C LEU A 17 0.81 -22.83 39.36
N GLU A 18 0.68 -23.62 38.30
CA GLU A 18 0.69 -25.09 38.31
C GLU A 18 0.29 -25.70 36.95
N ASN A 19 1.10 -26.69 36.53
CA ASN A 19 0.83 -27.75 35.56
C ASN A 19 1.16 -27.53 34.07
N ALA A 20 2.32 -28.07 33.71
CA ALA A 20 2.59 -28.86 32.51
C ALA A 20 1.80 -28.50 31.24
N GLY A 21 2.43 -27.68 30.40
CA GLY A 21 2.13 -27.60 28.99
C GLY A 21 3.33 -26.97 28.30
N ILE A 22 4.07 -27.78 27.52
CA ILE A 22 5.03 -27.24 26.57
C ILE A 22 4.20 -26.41 25.60
N ILE A 23 4.15 -25.09 25.82
CA ILE A 23 3.69 -24.16 24.81
C ILE A 23 4.85 -24.13 23.82
N THR A 24 4.79 -24.99 22.81
CA THR A 24 5.51 -24.73 21.56
C THR A 24 5.03 -23.36 21.11
N LEU A 25 5.85 -22.35 21.38
CA LEU A 25 5.83 -21.12 20.62
C LEU A 25 6.07 -21.56 19.18
N THR A 26 5.00 -21.78 18.44
CA THR A 26 5.04 -21.59 17.00
C THR A 26 5.35 -20.11 16.84
N SER A 27 6.63 -19.80 16.79
CA SER A 27 7.10 -18.67 16.02
C SER A 27 6.61 -18.94 14.60
N GLU A 28 5.36 -18.57 14.32
CA GLU A 28 5.04 -18.06 13.01
C GLU A 28 6.00 -16.90 12.85
N GLU A 29 7.12 -17.16 12.18
CA GLU A 29 7.98 -16.15 11.61
C GLU A 29 7.10 -15.39 10.62
N PHE A 30 6.29 -14.47 11.16
CA PHE A 30 5.72 -13.39 10.40
C PHE A 30 6.94 -12.61 9.96
N GLY A 31 7.45 -13.00 8.79
CA GLY A 31 8.55 -12.38 8.10
C GLY A 31 8.19 -10.94 7.82
N HIS A 32 8.37 -10.08 8.83
CA HIS A 32 8.71 -8.69 8.64
C HIS A 32 10.19 -8.67 8.26
N THR A 33 10.50 -9.26 7.10
CA THR A 33 11.69 -8.84 6.37
C THR A 33 11.39 -7.39 6.01
N ASN A 34 12.12 -6.47 6.66
CA ASN A 34 12.34 -5.14 6.13
C ASN A 34 13.09 -5.33 4.80
N ASP A 35 12.33 -5.70 3.78
CA ASP A 35 12.76 -5.73 2.41
C ASP A 35 12.51 -4.31 1.91
N ASP A 36 13.50 -3.42 2.11
CA ASP A 36 13.56 -2.09 1.51
C ASP A 36 13.84 -2.21 -0.01
N GLY A 37 13.25 -3.22 -0.64
CA GLY A 37 13.36 -3.59 -2.04
C GLY A 37 12.00 -3.53 -2.73
N PRO A 38 11.97 -3.33 -4.06
CA PRO A 38 10.73 -3.35 -4.84
C PRO A 38 10.05 -4.73 -4.71
N LYS A 39 8.96 -4.80 -3.93
CA LYS A 39 8.19 -6.03 -3.74
C LYS A 39 7.48 -6.40 -5.05
N PRO A 40 7.73 -7.58 -5.64
CA PRO A 40 7.01 -8.01 -6.82
C PRO A 40 5.54 -8.30 -6.47
N CYS A 41 4.65 -8.06 -7.42
CA CYS A 41 3.23 -8.34 -7.29
C CYS A 41 2.68 -8.96 -8.57
N ASN A 42 1.77 -9.92 -8.42
CA ASN A 42 1.01 -10.48 -9.53
C ASN A 42 -0.47 -10.05 -9.47
N SER A 43 -0.89 -9.51 -8.32
CA SER A 43 -2.21 -8.97 -8.07
C SER A 43 -2.13 -7.74 -7.15
N VAL A 44 -3.15 -6.90 -7.16
CA VAL A 44 -3.22 -5.73 -6.27
C VAL A 44 -3.29 -6.13 -4.80
N ASN A 45 -3.77 -7.34 -4.50
CA ASN A 45 -3.85 -7.86 -3.13
C ASN A 45 -2.47 -8.24 -2.55
N ASP A 46 -1.44 -8.37 -3.39
CA ASP A 46 -0.08 -8.67 -2.94
C ASP A 46 0.59 -7.44 -2.30
N CYS A 47 0.07 -6.25 -2.61
CA CYS A 47 0.53 -4.97 -2.08
C CYS A 47 -0.29 -4.52 -0.86
N LYS A 48 0.28 -3.60 -0.07
CA LYS A 48 -0.40 -3.02 1.10
C LYS A 48 -1.60 -2.16 0.69
N LEU A 49 -2.35 -1.66 1.68
CA LEU A 49 -3.53 -0.81 1.45
C LEU A 49 -3.18 0.52 0.77
N ASP A 50 -2.01 1.08 1.09
CA ASP A 50 -1.52 2.37 0.57
C ASP A 50 -0.52 2.17 -0.60
N GLU A 51 -0.59 1.01 -1.24
CA GLU A 51 0.25 0.65 -2.37
C GLU A 51 -0.60 0.13 -3.54
N CYS A 52 -0.07 0.25 -4.75
CA CYS A 52 -0.67 -0.34 -5.93
C CYS A 52 0.33 -1.25 -6.65
N CYS A 53 -0.18 -2.23 -7.39
CA CYS A 53 0.65 -3.07 -8.24
C CYS A 53 0.85 -2.40 -9.60
N ILE A 54 2.08 -1.97 -9.89
CA ILE A 54 2.46 -1.32 -11.15
C ILE A 54 3.05 -2.37 -12.09
N SER A 55 2.47 -2.54 -13.27
CA SER A 55 3.01 -3.46 -14.28
C SER A 55 4.40 -3.04 -14.73
N ASN A 56 5.28 -4.04 -14.88
CA ASN A 56 6.62 -3.83 -15.43
C ASN A 56 6.57 -3.59 -16.95
N ASP A 57 5.48 -4.00 -17.62
CA ASP A 57 5.32 -3.90 -19.06
C ASP A 57 4.56 -2.63 -19.44
N ARG A 58 5.20 -1.73 -20.18
CA ARG A 58 4.50 -0.59 -20.79
C ARG A 58 3.88 -1.00 -22.13
N PRO A 59 2.60 -0.68 -22.40
CA PRO A 59 1.93 -1.03 -23.65
C PRO A 59 2.33 -0.11 -24.83
N ILE A 60 3.62 0.19 -25.00
CA ILE A 60 4.09 1.08 -26.06
C ILE A 60 3.84 0.43 -27.43
N GLY A 61 3.13 1.14 -28.31
CA GLY A 61 2.78 0.64 -29.64
C GLY A 61 1.78 -0.52 -29.65
N LYS A 62 1.21 -0.88 -28.50
CA LYS A 62 0.16 -1.90 -28.37
C LYS A 62 -1.17 -1.26 -27.99
N ARG A 63 -2.27 -1.91 -28.36
CA ARG A 63 -3.57 -1.56 -27.79
C ARG A 63 -3.56 -1.98 -26.32
N LEU A 64 -4.10 -1.13 -25.43
CA LEU A 64 -4.36 -1.53 -24.06
C LEU A 64 -5.25 -2.77 -24.07
N SER A 65 -4.72 -3.90 -23.59
CA SER A 65 -5.52 -5.04 -23.19
C SER A 65 -6.13 -4.78 -21.82
N ASP A 66 -7.37 -5.19 -21.62
CA ASP A 66 -8.03 -5.12 -20.31
C ASP A 66 -7.35 -6.07 -19.30
N SER A 67 -6.67 -7.11 -19.79
CA SER A 67 -5.77 -7.94 -18.99
C SER A 67 -4.35 -7.38 -19.08
N VAL A 68 -3.92 -6.71 -18.02
CA VAL A 68 -2.51 -6.39 -17.78
C VAL A 68 -1.83 -7.68 -17.32
N ASP A 69 -0.69 -8.03 -17.91
CA ASP A 69 0.06 -9.22 -17.51
C ASP A 69 0.34 -9.18 -15.99
N ALA A 70 0.17 -10.33 -15.34
CA ALA A 70 0.17 -10.49 -13.89
C ALA A 70 1.57 -10.39 -13.28
N HIS A 71 2.38 -9.42 -13.72
CA HIS A 71 3.73 -9.19 -13.24
C HIS A 71 4.01 -7.69 -13.11
N GLY A 72 4.21 -7.27 -11.86
CA GLY A 72 4.45 -5.89 -11.50
C GLY A 72 5.28 -5.75 -10.24
N THR A 73 5.37 -4.51 -9.79
CA THR A 73 6.04 -4.10 -8.56
C THR A 73 5.10 -3.24 -7.72
N CYS A 74 5.05 -3.47 -6.42
CA CYS A 74 4.29 -2.62 -5.51
C CYS A 74 4.94 -1.23 -5.42
N GLY A 75 4.15 -0.20 -5.72
CA GLY A 75 4.55 1.21 -5.57
C GLY A 75 3.61 1.95 -4.63
N PRO A 76 4.07 3.05 -4.01
CA PRO A 76 3.23 3.89 -3.17
C PRO A 76 2.16 4.62 -3.99
N MET A 77 1.03 4.94 -3.36
CA MET A 77 0.01 5.79 -3.96
C MET A 77 0.50 7.21 -4.28
N GLY A 78 -0.18 7.89 -5.20
CA GLY A 78 0.14 9.26 -5.60
C GLY A 78 -0.24 10.27 -4.52
N VAL A 79 0.76 10.93 -3.94
CA VAL A 79 0.59 12.06 -3.01
C VAL A 79 0.28 13.36 -3.76
N MET A 80 0.04 14.46 -3.04
CA MET A 80 -0.21 15.78 -3.64
C MET A 80 0.89 16.18 -4.65
N ASN A 81 0.49 16.66 -5.82
CA ASN A 81 1.33 17.00 -6.98
C ASN A 81 2.07 15.80 -7.63
N ALA A 82 1.83 14.56 -7.19
CA ALA A 82 2.36 13.39 -7.88
C ALA A 82 1.72 13.23 -9.26
N THR A 83 2.49 12.69 -10.20
CA THR A 83 1.99 12.38 -11.55
C THR A 83 0.99 11.22 -11.49
N CYS A 84 -0.13 11.38 -12.17
CA CYS A 84 -1.20 10.39 -12.24
C CYS A 84 -1.77 10.32 -13.66
N TYR A 85 -2.61 9.32 -13.93
CA TYR A 85 -3.36 9.23 -15.18
C TYR A 85 -4.84 9.44 -14.89
N VAL A 86 -5.47 10.37 -15.63
CA VAL A 86 -6.87 10.80 -15.42
C VAL A 86 -7.87 9.64 -15.58
N ARG A 87 -7.48 8.61 -16.36
CA ARG A 87 -8.28 7.41 -16.56
C ARG A 87 -8.47 6.58 -15.27
N TYR A 88 -7.51 6.61 -14.35
CA TYR A 88 -7.60 5.82 -13.13
C TYR A 88 -8.37 6.59 -12.05
N PRO A 89 -9.38 5.97 -11.40
CA PRO A 89 -10.05 6.59 -10.27
C PRO A 89 -9.08 6.74 -9.10
N SER A 90 -9.31 7.76 -8.28
CA SER A 90 -8.60 7.95 -7.02
C SER A 90 -8.83 6.80 -6.05
N GLY A 91 -7.84 6.55 -5.18
CA GLY A 91 -7.87 5.45 -4.22
C GLY A 91 -7.26 4.16 -4.76
N ARG A 92 -7.27 3.13 -3.92
CA ARG A 92 -6.63 1.84 -4.22
C ARG A 92 -7.27 1.20 -5.45
N PRO A 93 -6.50 0.91 -6.52
CA PRO A 93 -7.06 0.29 -7.71
C PRO A 93 -7.47 -1.16 -7.45
N THR A 94 -8.42 -1.68 -8.23
CA THR A 94 -8.84 -3.09 -8.18
C THR A 94 -8.06 -3.97 -9.17
N GLN A 95 -7.27 -3.36 -10.05
CA GLN A 95 -6.51 -4.00 -11.11
C GLN A 95 -5.07 -3.47 -11.12
N ILE A 96 -4.17 -4.22 -11.76
CA ILE A 96 -2.80 -3.77 -12.01
C ILE A 96 -2.85 -2.51 -12.88
N VAL A 97 -2.06 -1.50 -12.52
CA VAL A 97 -1.98 -0.24 -13.24
C VAL A 97 -0.69 -0.15 -14.03
N TYR A 98 -0.69 0.67 -15.08
CA TYR A 98 0.52 0.92 -15.85
C TYR A 98 1.22 2.18 -15.33
N VAL A 99 2.55 2.10 -15.22
CA VAL A 99 3.47 3.24 -14.99
C VAL A 99 3.41 3.91 -13.63
N ALA A 100 2.23 4.34 -13.18
CA ALA A 100 2.06 5.13 -11.95
C ALA A 100 0.81 4.70 -11.19
N CYS A 101 0.91 4.74 -9.87
CA CYS A 101 -0.25 4.53 -9.01
C CYS A 101 -1.25 5.70 -9.12
N PRO A 102 -2.55 5.43 -8.91
CA PRO A 102 -3.54 6.50 -8.76
C PRO A 102 -3.25 7.36 -7.53
N CYS A 103 -3.90 8.53 -7.47
CA CYS A 103 -3.82 9.40 -6.31
C CYS A 103 -4.44 8.77 -5.06
N GLU A 104 -3.95 9.14 -3.89
CA GLU A 104 -4.49 8.73 -2.59
C GLU A 104 -5.99 9.04 -2.45
N LYS A 105 -6.62 8.38 -1.48
CA LYS A 105 -7.99 8.68 -1.06
C LYS A 105 -8.02 10.15 -0.60
N ASP A 106 -8.91 10.96 -1.17
CA ASP A 106 -9.07 12.42 -0.97
C ASP A 106 -8.32 13.32 -1.96
N LEU A 107 -7.55 12.76 -2.89
CA LEU A 107 -6.98 13.48 -4.02
C LEU A 107 -7.67 13.11 -5.34
N VAL A 108 -7.74 14.04 -6.28
CA VAL A 108 -8.24 13.86 -7.65
C VAL A 108 -7.11 14.08 -8.64
N CYS A 109 -7.03 13.24 -9.68
CA CYS A 109 -6.08 13.44 -10.76
C CYS A 109 -6.61 14.53 -11.71
N HIS A 110 -6.01 15.73 -11.67
CA HIS A 110 -6.33 16.83 -12.57
C HIS A 110 -5.44 16.77 -13.82
N GLY A 111 -6.05 16.69 -15.00
CA GLY A 111 -5.35 16.59 -16.27
C GLY A 111 -4.54 17.86 -16.59
N ILE A 112 -3.31 17.68 -17.07
CA ILE A 112 -2.45 18.79 -17.50
C ILE A 112 -2.43 18.97 -19.03
N GLY A 113 -3.34 18.31 -19.76
CA GLY A 113 -3.42 18.38 -21.22
C GLY A 113 -2.33 17.60 -21.97
N VAL A 114 -1.53 16.80 -21.27
CA VAL A 114 -0.51 15.92 -21.87
C VAL A 114 -1.09 14.53 -22.05
N ILE A 115 -0.99 13.96 -23.25
CA ILE A 115 -1.51 12.62 -23.55
C ILE A 115 -0.34 11.66 -23.76
N ASP A 116 -0.25 10.63 -22.92
CA ASP A 116 0.66 9.49 -23.11
C ASP A 116 -0.10 8.36 -23.82
N VAL A 117 0.31 8.04 -25.05
CA VAL A 117 -0.36 7.00 -25.83
C VAL A 117 0.28 5.64 -25.51
N PRO A 118 -0.49 4.64 -25.04
CA PRO A 118 -1.96 4.54 -25.09
C PRO A 118 -2.67 4.80 -23.76
N LEU A 119 -1.95 5.18 -22.70
CA LEU A 119 -2.43 5.27 -21.31
C LEU A 119 -3.49 6.36 -21.09
N GLY A 120 -3.46 7.42 -21.90
CA GLY A 120 -4.42 8.53 -21.87
C GLY A 120 -3.80 9.81 -21.32
N GLU A 121 -4.67 10.69 -20.82
CA GLU A 121 -4.24 11.98 -20.27
C GLU A 121 -3.50 11.80 -18.95
N VAL A 122 -2.34 12.46 -18.87
CA VAL A 122 -1.51 12.60 -17.68
C VAL A 122 -2.00 13.81 -16.90
N GLY A 123 -1.95 13.70 -15.58
CA GLY A 123 -2.35 14.75 -14.65
C GLY A 123 -1.47 14.83 -13.41
N GLN A 124 -1.89 15.65 -12.47
CA GLN A 124 -1.31 15.78 -11.15
C GLN A 124 -2.38 15.57 -10.07
N CYS A 125 -1.99 14.99 -8.94
CA CYS A 125 -2.89 14.79 -7.82
C CYS A 125 -3.15 16.10 -7.08
N GLU A 126 -4.40 16.55 -7.07
CA GLU A 126 -4.87 17.76 -6.41
C GLU A 126 -5.94 17.43 -5.37
N LEU A 127 -6.20 18.34 -4.42
CA LEU A 127 -7.31 18.17 -3.48
C LEU A 127 -8.65 18.24 -4.22
N LYS A 128 -9.55 17.32 -3.89
CA LYS A 128 -10.88 17.22 -4.47
C LYS A 128 -11.78 18.42 -4.13
#